data_AF-A0A8B8JYB2-F1
#
_entry.id   AF-A0A8B8JYB2-F1
#
_cell.length_a   1.000
_cell.length_b   1.000
_cell.length_c   1.000
_cell.angle_alpha   90.00
_cell.angle_beta   90.00
_cell.angle_gamma   90.00
#
_symmetry.space_group_name_H-M   'P 1'
#
loop_
_entity.id
_entity.type
_entity.pdbx_description
1 polymer ?
#
loop_
_entity_poly.entity_id
_entity_poly.type
_entity_poly.pdbx_seq_one_letter_code
_entity_poly.pdbx_strand_id
1 'polypeptide(L)'
;MNTRSMLDIVLSDILQVVTPLQEDWEIRFAIINDLRSVIESVESLRGATVEPFGSFVSNLFTRWGDLDISIELSNGLHISSAGKKQKQTLLGDILKALKMKGGGSNLQFISNARVPILKFKSNRQGISCDISINNLPGQMKSKILLWINRIDGRFHDMVLLVKEWAKAHKINNSKAGTFNSYSLSLLVIFHFQTCVPAILPPLKDIYPGNMVDDLRGVRADAENLIAETCDANINQFISVKSRPINRKSLPELFVEFLRKFAQMVSWASELGLSPHTGQWEQIKNNMRWLPKTYAIFVEDPFEQPQNTARSVSTGQMKKITEAFLRTYSLLTSKNQNQVSLLTNLASPQVSRFNTKPVVIRNYSGSYFPPTQPQVQRVIRPRLQSRHFQNANNQETSSNSSSSKGHVQVHKGHQMWRPKIQKQTLLP
;
A
#
# COMPACT_ATOMS: atom_id res chain seq x y z
N MET A 1 35.48 -3.97 19.47
CA MET A 1 34.65 -5.01 18.84
C MET A 1 33.35 -5.09 19.61
N ASN A 2 32.24 -4.59 19.09
CA ASN A 2 30.94 -4.69 19.76
C ASN A 2 30.46 -6.14 19.65
N THR A 3 30.38 -6.85 20.76
CA THR A 3 29.72 -8.15 20.84
C THR A 3 28.24 -7.95 20.52
N ARG A 4 27.78 -8.47 19.38
CA ARG A 4 26.35 -8.48 19.03
C ARG A 4 25.58 -9.23 20.11
N SER A 5 24.45 -8.70 20.56
CA SER A 5 23.59 -9.39 21.51
C SER A 5 23.00 -10.65 20.86
N MET A 6 22.62 -11.64 21.66
CA MET A 6 21.96 -12.85 21.14
C MET A 6 20.70 -12.53 20.34
N LEU A 7 19.94 -11.52 20.77
CA LEU A 7 18.76 -11.05 20.05
C LEU A 7 19.13 -10.45 18.69
N ASP A 8 20.22 -9.67 18.60
CA ASP A 8 20.70 -9.11 17.34
C ASP A 8 21.03 -10.21 16.32
N ILE A 9 21.73 -11.26 16.76
CA ILE A 9 22.03 -12.43 15.93
C ILE A 9 20.74 -13.09 15.44
N VAL A 10 19.82 -13.40 16.35
CA VAL A 10 18.55 -14.07 16.01
C VAL A 10 17.70 -13.25 15.04
N LEU A 11 17.56 -11.94 15.27
CA LEU A 11 16.79 -11.07 14.38
C LEU A 11 17.44 -10.95 13.01
N SER A 12 18.78 -10.87 12.96
CA SER A 12 19.54 -10.88 11.71
C SER A 12 19.34 -12.18 10.93
N ASP A 13 19.38 -13.34 11.60
CA ASP A 13 19.17 -14.64 10.96
C ASP A 13 17.73 -14.74 10.40
N ILE A 14 16.72 -14.30 11.15
CA ILE A 14 15.34 -14.25 10.69
C ILE A 14 15.22 -13.36 9.45
N LEU A 15 15.79 -12.15 9.49
CA LEU A 15 15.78 -11.22 8.36
C LEU A 15 16.42 -11.82 7.11
N GLN A 16 17.56 -12.48 7.24
CA GLN A 16 18.24 -13.14 6.13
C GLN A 16 17.35 -14.19 5.46
N VAL A 17 16.55 -14.91 6.25
CA VAL A 17 15.63 -15.94 5.74
C VAL A 17 14.36 -15.36 5.14
N VAL A 18 13.76 -14.32 5.73
CA VAL A 18 12.46 -13.79 5.28
C VAL A 18 12.56 -12.74 4.19
N THR A 19 13.72 -12.09 4.05
CA THR A 19 13.94 -11.06 3.02
C THR A 19 13.88 -11.69 1.63
N PRO A 20 13.10 -11.13 0.69
CA PRO A 20 13.02 -11.61 -0.69
C PRO A 20 14.38 -11.73 -1.38
N LEU A 21 14.64 -12.86 -2.01
CA LEU A 21 15.74 -13.02 -2.96
C LEU A 21 15.30 -12.62 -4.37
N GLN A 22 16.28 -12.44 -5.25
CA GLN A 22 16.03 -12.12 -6.67
C GLN A 22 15.03 -13.08 -7.33
N GLU A 23 15.16 -14.39 -7.08
CA GLU A 23 14.23 -15.41 -7.57
C GLU A 23 12.78 -15.18 -7.11
N ASP A 24 12.58 -14.70 -5.87
CA ASP A 24 11.25 -14.43 -5.33
C ASP A 24 10.55 -13.27 -6.07
N TRP A 25 11.33 -12.31 -6.59
CA TRP A 25 10.84 -11.23 -7.46
C TRP A 25 10.51 -11.75 -8.85
N GLU A 26 11.43 -12.49 -9.47
CA GLU A 26 11.26 -13.06 -10.81
C GLU A 26 10.02 -13.95 -10.91
N ILE A 27 9.76 -14.75 -9.89
CA ILE A 27 8.55 -15.58 -9.82
C ILE A 27 7.29 -14.71 -9.79
N ARG A 28 7.26 -13.63 -9.00
CA ARG A 28 6.10 -12.72 -8.95
C ARG A 28 5.91 -11.99 -10.27
N PHE A 29 6.98 -11.56 -10.94
CA PHE A 29 6.89 -11.02 -12.30
C PHE A 29 6.34 -12.04 -13.31
N ALA A 30 6.78 -13.31 -13.23
CA ALA A 30 6.25 -14.37 -14.07
C ALA A 30 4.75 -14.62 -13.80
N ILE A 31 4.31 -14.59 -12.54
CA ILE A 31 2.88 -14.71 -12.18
C ILE A 31 2.07 -13.54 -12.77
N ILE A 32 2.58 -12.31 -12.68
CA ILE A 32 1.93 -11.13 -13.26
C ILE A 32 1.80 -11.29 -14.78
N ASN A 33 2.85 -11.79 -15.46
CA ASN A 33 2.83 -12.03 -16.90
C ASN A 33 1.86 -13.15 -17.30
N ASP A 34 1.82 -14.25 -16.56
CA ASP A 34 0.84 -15.32 -16.79
C ASP A 34 -0.59 -14.77 -16.66
N LEU A 35 -0.83 -13.94 -15.64
CA LEU A 35 -2.12 -13.31 -15.42
C LEU A 35 -2.46 -12.31 -16.54
N ARG A 36 -1.51 -11.50 -17.03
CA ARG A 36 -1.73 -10.63 -18.21
C ARG A 36 -2.27 -11.43 -19.39
N SER A 37 -1.64 -12.55 -19.70
CA SER A 37 -2.10 -13.44 -20.78
C SER A 37 -3.47 -14.08 -20.50
N VAL A 38 -3.90 -14.22 -19.24
CA VAL A 38 -5.28 -14.63 -18.91
C VAL A 38 -6.24 -13.47 -19.16
N ILE A 39 -5.92 -12.27 -18.67
CA ILE A 39 -6.78 -11.09 -18.78
C ILE A 39 -6.98 -10.69 -20.25
N GLU A 40 -5.95 -10.79 -21.09
CA GLU A 40 -6.04 -10.55 -22.53
C GLU A 40 -7.00 -11.51 -23.26
N SER A 41 -7.24 -12.70 -22.71
CA SER A 41 -8.21 -13.66 -23.26
C SER A 41 -9.66 -13.41 -22.84
N VAL A 42 -9.89 -12.45 -21.94
CA VAL A 42 -11.24 -12.13 -21.42
C VAL A 42 -11.76 -10.89 -22.13
N GLU A 43 -12.75 -11.08 -23.02
CA GLU A 43 -13.31 -9.98 -23.83
C GLU A 43 -13.84 -8.81 -22.98
N SER A 44 -14.46 -9.10 -21.82
CA SER A 44 -14.98 -8.07 -20.91
C SER A 44 -13.88 -7.23 -20.23
N LEU A 45 -12.61 -7.59 -20.40
CA LEU A 45 -11.43 -6.92 -19.86
C LEU A 45 -10.47 -6.44 -20.95
N ARG A 46 -10.94 -6.32 -22.19
CA ARG A 46 -10.12 -5.83 -23.29
C ARG A 46 -9.50 -4.47 -22.98
N GLY A 47 -8.17 -4.38 -23.10
CA GLY A 47 -7.40 -3.17 -22.80
C GLY A 47 -7.17 -2.89 -21.31
N ALA A 48 -7.64 -3.75 -20.41
CA ALA A 48 -7.32 -3.64 -18.98
C ALA A 48 -5.85 -3.97 -18.73
N THR A 49 -5.26 -3.35 -17.70
CA THR A 49 -3.87 -3.64 -17.28
C THR A 49 -3.84 -4.45 -15.98
N VAL A 50 -2.73 -5.15 -15.77
CA VAL A 50 -2.48 -5.98 -14.58
C VAL A 50 -1.40 -5.31 -13.76
N GLU A 51 -1.82 -4.64 -12.69
CA GLU A 51 -0.96 -3.80 -11.86
C GLU A 51 -0.81 -4.41 -10.47
N PRO A 52 0.42 -4.72 -10.01
CA PRO A 52 0.63 -5.16 -8.64
C PRO A 52 0.41 -4.00 -7.66
N PHE A 53 0.10 -4.35 -6.41
CA PHE A 53 0.12 -3.43 -5.29
C PHE A 53 0.52 -4.17 -4.01
N GLY A 54 0.26 -3.57 -2.86
CA GLY A 54 0.46 -4.16 -1.56
C GLY A 54 1.94 -4.32 -1.22
N SER A 55 2.23 -5.36 -0.45
CA SER A 55 3.56 -5.54 0.13
C SER A 55 4.67 -5.79 -0.91
N PHE A 56 4.31 -6.27 -2.12
CA PHE A 56 5.25 -6.42 -3.22
C PHE A 56 5.73 -5.06 -3.73
N VAL A 57 4.81 -4.14 -4.03
CA VAL A 57 5.15 -2.79 -4.51
C VAL A 57 5.78 -1.92 -3.44
N SER A 58 5.34 -2.06 -2.18
CA SER A 58 5.93 -1.29 -1.08
C SER A 58 7.33 -1.80 -0.66
N ASN A 59 7.82 -2.88 -1.26
CA ASN A 59 9.01 -3.61 -0.82
C ASN A 59 8.92 -4.04 0.67
N LEU A 60 7.76 -4.51 1.14
CA LEU A 60 7.55 -4.99 2.51
C LEU A 60 7.05 -6.44 2.54
N PHE A 61 7.22 -7.19 1.45
CA PHE A 61 6.84 -8.60 1.37
C PHE A 61 7.96 -9.49 1.88
N THR A 62 7.59 -10.66 2.39
CA THR A 62 8.56 -11.74 2.69
C THR A 62 8.61 -12.69 1.50
N ARG A 63 9.60 -13.59 1.45
CA ARG A 63 9.72 -14.62 0.40
C ARG A 63 8.41 -15.35 0.09
N TRP A 64 7.66 -15.69 1.14
CA TRP A 64 6.37 -16.39 1.07
C TRP A 64 5.14 -15.49 1.18
N GLY A 65 5.32 -14.17 1.08
CA GLY A 65 4.21 -13.21 1.13
C GLY A 65 3.28 -13.32 -0.07
N ASP A 66 2.03 -12.91 0.12
CA ASP A 66 1.02 -12.90 -0.95
C ASP A 66 1.40 -11.86 -2.03
N LEU A 67 0.85 -12.05 -3.24
CA LEU A 67 0.95 -11.10 -4.34
C LEU A 67 -0.43 -10.45 -4.59
N ASP A 68 -0.54 -9.17 -4.25
CA ASP A 68 -1.76 -8.39 -4.47
C ASP A 68 -1.75 -7.76 -5.86
N ILE A 69 -2.83 -7.96 -6.63
CA ILE A 69 -2.94 -7.52 -8.02
C ILE A 69 -4.28 -6.81 -8.23
N SER A 70 -4.23 -5.69 -8.94
CA SER A 70 -5.40 -4.96 -9.41
C SER A 70 -5.49 -5.04 -10.92
N ILE A 71 -6.68 -5.37 -11.41
CA ILE A 71 -7.00 -5.24 -12.83
C ILE A 71 -7.57 -3.85 -13.03
N GLU A 72 -6.85 -3.02 -13.77
CA GLU A 72 -7.23 -1.64 -14.06
C GLU A 72 -7.94 -1.58 -15.40
N LEU A 73 -9.24 -1.25 -15.38
CA LEU A 73 -10.05 -1.16 -16.59
C LEU A 73 -9.63 0.04 -17.45
N SER A 74 -9.65 -0.14 -18.76
CA SER A 74 -9.45 0.97 -19.70
C SER A 74 -10.69 1.86 -19.72
N ASN A 75 -10.59 3.04 -19.10
CA ASN A 75 -11.67 4.02 -18.94
C ASN A 75 -11.23 5.42 -19.36
N GLY A 76 -10.30 5.51 -20.31
CA GLY A 76 -9.65 6.75 -20.71
C GLY A 76 -8.55 7.18 -19.74
N LEU A 77 -8.24 8.47 -19.72
CA LEU A 77 -7.19 9.02 -18.84
C LEU A 77 -7.68 9.38 -17.44
N HIS A 78 -8.99 9.41 -17.23
CA HIS A 78 -9.60 9.85 -15.98
C HIS A 78 -9.77 8.71 -14.98
N ILE A 79 -9.52 9.02 -13.71
CA ILE A 79 -9.77 8.09 -12.62
C ILE A 79 -11.27 7.79 -12.55
N SER A 80 -11.63 6.53 -12.77
CA SER A 80 -12.96 6.04 -12.47
C SER A 80 -12.91 4.60 -11.95
N SER A 81 -13.87 4.25 -11.11
CA SER A 81 -13.98 2.91 -10.54
C SER A 81 -15.29 2.27 -10.99
N ALA A 82 -15.19 1.03 -11.48
CA ALA A 82 -16.37 0.19 -11.67
C ALA A 82 -17.19 0.08 -10.38
N GLY A 83 -18.52 -0.03 -10.52
CA GLY A 83 -19.42 -0.29 -9.39
C GLY A 83 -19.24 -1.71 -8.85
N LYS A 84 -19.65 -1.96 -7.58
CA LYS A 84 -19.43 -3.26 -6.91
C LYS A 84 -19.93 -4.46 -7.72
N LYS A 85 -21.14 -4.39 -8.28
CA LYS A 85 -21.74 -5.46 -9.11
C LYS A 85 -20.93 -5.74 -10.38
N GLN A 86 -20.44 -4.69 -11.04
CA GLN A 86 -19.59 -4.82 -12.21
C GLN A 86 -18.24 -5.47 -11.83
N LYS A 87 -17.60 -5.02 -10.74
CA LYS A 87 -16.38 -5.67 -10.22
C LYS A 87 -16.60 -7.16 -9.95
N GLN A 88 -17.72 -7.52 -9.33
CA GLN A 88 -18.07 -8.92 -9.06
C GLN A 88 -18.24 -9.74 -10.35
N THR A 89 -18.90 -9.17 -11.37
CA THR A 89 -19.10 -9.82 -12.67
C THR A 89 -17.76 -10.10 -13.35
N LEU A 90 -16.90 -9.07 -13.43
CA LEU A 90 -15.57 -9.18 -14.03
C LEU A 90 -14.67 -10.18 -13.31
N LEU A 91 -14.68 -10.19 -11.97
CA LEU A 91 -13.97 -11.22 -11.19
C LEU A 91 -14.51 -12.63 -11.45
N GLY A 92 -15.80 -12.76 -11.71
CA GLY A 92 -16.42 -14.02 -12.14
C GLY A 92 -15.92 -14.48 -13.51
N ASP A 93 -15.71 -13.56 -14.46
CA ASP A 93 -15.15 -13.89 -15.77
C ASP A 93 -13.66 -14.28 -15.67
N ILE A 94 -12.88 -13.57 -14.86
CA ILE A 94 -11.48 -13.94 -14.55
C ILE A 94 -11.40 -15.34 -13.93
N LEU A 95 -12.31 -15.64 -12.99
CA LEU A 95 -12.39 -16.97 -12.38
C LEU A 95 -12.63 -18.07 -13.41
N LYS A 96 -13.52 -17.86 -14.39
CA LYS A 96 -13.76 -18.82 -15.47
C LYS A 96 -12.51 -18.99 -16.33
N ALA A 97 -11.87 -17.89 -16.74
CA ALA A 97 -10.67 -17.92 -17.56
C ALA A 97 -9.49 -18.63 -16.87
N LEU A 98 -9.27 -18.36 -15.57
CA LEU A 98 -8.24 -19.05 -14.77
C LEU A 98 -8.50 -20.56 -14.67
N LYS A 99 -9.76 -20.97 -14.51
CA LYS A 99 -10.14 -22.40 -14.50
C LYS A 99 -9.86 -23.08 -15.83
N MET A 100 -10.12 -22.41 -16.96
CA MET A 100 -9.87 -22.96 -18.29
C MET A 100 -8.37 -23.09 -18.60
N LYS A 101 -7.57 -22.08 -18.22
CA LYS A 101 -6.14 -22.03 -18.57
C LYS A 101 -5.25 -22.89 -17.66
N GLY A 102 -5.74 -23.29 -16.48
CA GLY A 102 -5.01 -24.19 -15.57
C GLY A 102 -3.82 -23.55 -14.82
N GLY A 103 -3.77 -22.22 -14.68
CA GLY A 103 -2.63 -21.49 -14.12
C GLY A 103 -2.57 -21.37 -12.58
N GLY A 104 -3.57 -21.90 -11.87
CA GLY A 104 -3.63 -21.80 -10.42
C GLY A 104 -4.62 -22.75 -9.78
N SER A 105 -4.42 -22.99 -8.49
CA SER A 105 -5.25 -23.83 -7.63
C SER A 105 -5.94 -23.00 -6.54
N ASN A 106 -6.81 -23.63 -5.74
CA ASN A 106 -7.47 -23.01 -4.58
C ASN A 106 -8.19 -21.69 -4.88
N LEU A 107 -8.87 -21.63 -6.03
CA LEU A 107 -9.61 -20.44 -6.44
C LEU A 107 -10.77 -20.18 -5.48
N GLN A 108 -10.77 -19.02 -4.82
CA GLN A 108 -11.79 -18.59 -3.87
C GLN A 108 -12.27 -17.19 -4.23
N PHE A 109 -13.55 -17.07 -4.59
CA PHE A 109 -14.17 -15.77 -4.84
C PHE A 109 -14.79 -15.20 -3.55
N ILE A 110 -14.31 -14.06 -3.11
CA ILE A 110 -14.82 -13.33 -1.94
C ILE A 110 -15.62 -12.13 -2.44
N SER A 111 -16.89 -12.37 -2.77
CA SER A 111 -17.76 -11.40 -3.43
C SER A 111 -18.36 -10.35 -2.48
N ASN A 112 -18.62 -10.71 -1.23
CA ASN A 112 -19.41 -9.90 -0.30
C ASN A 112 -18.59 -8.88 0.52
N ALA A 113 -17.26 -8.98 0.51
CA ALA A 113 -16.38 -8.03 1.18
C ALA A 113 -16.56 -6.58 0.68
N ARG A 114 -16.03 -5.61 1.43
CA ARG A 114 -16.02 -4.18 1.02
C ARG A 114 -15.40 -4.00 -0.36
N VAL A 115 -14.25 -4.64 -0.58
CA VAL A 115 -13.60 -4.78 -1.88
C VAL A 115 -13.73 -6.25 -2.27
N PRO A 116 -14.55 -6.60 -3.27
CA PRO A 116 -14.61 -7.95 -3.79
C PRO A 116 -13.24 -8.36 -4.34
N ILE A 117 -12.81 -9.58 -4.01
CA ILE A 117 -11.52 -10.11 -4.47
C ILE A 117 -11.65 -11.56 -4.92
N LEU A 118 -10.83 -11.96 -5.89
CA LEU A 118 -10.62 -13.34 -6.28
C LEU A 118 -9.24 -13.78 -5.79
N LYS A 119 -9.22 -14.79 -4.93
CA LYS A 119 -7.99 -15.40 -4.43
C LYS A 119 -7.67 -16.66 -5.23
N PHE A 120 -6.40 -16.90 -5.49
CA PHE A 120 -5.92 -18.18 -6.01
C PHE A 120 -4.49 -18.44 -5.53
N LYS A 121 -4.02 -19.68 -5.69
CA LYS A 121 -2.65 -20.07 -5.44
C LYS A 121 -1.98 -20.38 -6.76
N SER A 122 -0.97 -19.60 -7.14
CA SER A 122 -0.25 -19.81 -8.39
C SER A 122 0.45 -21.16 -8.41
N ASN A 123 0.49 -21.82 -9.58
CA ASN A 123 1.28 -23.03 -9.76
C ASN A 123 2.79 -22.77 -9.66
N ARG A 124 3.23 -21.50 -9.77
CA ARG A 124 4.61 -21.09 -9.53
C ARG A 124 4.86 -20.97 -8.03
N GLN A 125 5.52 -21.99 -7.47
CA GLN A 125 5.90 -22.09 -6.06
C GLN A 125 4.76 -21.94 -5.05
N GLY A 126 3.50 -21.99 -5.49
CA GLY A 126 2.38 -21.89 -4.59
C GLY A 126 2.18 -20.51 -3.98
N ILE A 127 2.58 -19.43 -4.66
CA ILE A 127 2.36 -18.06 -4.16
C ILE A 127 0.86 -17.74 -4.17
N SER A 128 0.32 -17.35 -3.03
CA SER A 128 -1.05 -16.86 -2.91
C SER A 128 -1.18 -15.51 -3.62
N CYS A 129 -2.25 -15.33 -4.37
CA CYS A 129 -2.52 -14.13 -5.14
C CYS A 129 -3.93 -13.62 -4.87
N ASP A 130 -4.06 -12.31 -4.67
CA ASP A 130 -5.32 -11.62 -4.44
C ASP A 130 -5.59 -10.66 -5.60
N ILE A 131 -6.62 -10.96 -6.42
CA ILE A 131 -7.03 -10.13 -7.56
C ILE A 131 -8.20 -9.24 -7.16
N SER A 132 -8.08 -7.94 -7.43
CA SER A 132 -9.14 -6.93 -7.30
C SER A 132 -9.33 -6.16 -8.61
N ILE A 133 -10.38 -5.33 -8.71
CA ILE A 133 -10.66 -4.49 -9.88
C ILE A 133 -10.60 -3.01 -9.47
N ASN A 134 -9.88 -2.17 -10.23
CA ASN A 134 -9.71 -0.73 -10.02
C ASN A 134 -9.38 -0.37 -8.56
N ASN A 135 -8.24 -0.85 -8.05
CA ASN A 135 -7.75 -0.61 -6.70
C ASN A 135 -6.57 0.38 -6.69
N LEU A 136 -6.75 1.51 -7.37
CA LEU A 136 -5.80 2.63 -7.36
C LEU A 136 -5.45 3.13 -5.94
N PRO A 137 -6.39 3.21 -4.97
CA PRO A 137 -6.04 3.51 -3.58
C PRO A 137 -4.99 2.57 -2.99
N GLY A 138 -5.12 1.25 -3.24
CA GLY A 138 -4.14 0.25 -2.80
C GLY A 138 -2.76 0.47 -3.44
N GLN A 139 -2.72 0.78 -4.74
CA GLN A 139 -1.48 1.09 -5.45
C GLN A 139 -0.77 2.31 -4.86
N MET A 140 -1.50 3.40 -4.64
CA MET A 140 -0.91 4.64 -4.13
C MET A 140 -0.45 4.52 -2.68
N LYS A 141 -1.19 3.83 -1.80
CA LYS A 141 -0.71 3.51 -0.45
C LYS A 141 0.59 2.71 -0.48
N SER A 142 0.71 1.78 -1.43
CA SER A 142 1.91 0.95 -1.57
C SER A 142 3.13 1.77 -2.02
N LYS A 143 2.94 2.70 -2.96
CA LYS A 143 3.98 3.65 -3.40
C LYS A 143 4.41 4.57 -2.25
N ILE A 144 3.47 5.10 -1.47
CA ILE A 144 3.81 5.99 -0.34
C ILE A 144 4.61 5.22 0.73
N LEU A 145 4.23 3.99 1.06
CA LEU A 145 5.01 3.14 1.97
C LEU A 145 6.42 2.85 1.43
N LEU A 146 6.57 2.64 0.12
CA LEU A 146 7.89 2.50 -0.51
C LEU A 146 8.73 3.77 -0.33
N TRP A 147 8.14 4.95 -0.52
CA TRP A 147 8.86 6.21 -0.36
C TRP A 147 9.24 6.48 1.11
N ILE A 148 8.36 6.20 2.06
CA ILE A 148 8.65 6.31 3.50
C ILE A 148 9.86 5.47 3.89
N ASN A 149 10.07 4.31 3.25
CA ASN A 149 11.22 3.45 3.49
C ASN A 149 12.58 4.13 3.22
N ARG A 150 12.61 5.21 2.44
CA ARG A 150 13.83 6.01 2.20
C ARG A 150 14.27 6.83 3.42
N ILE A 151 13.37 7.08 4.38
CA ILE A 151 13.67 7.91 5.56
C ILE A 151 14.62 7.16 6.50
N ASP A 152 14.38 5.88 6.75
CA ASP A 152 15.20 5.06 7.64
C ASP A 152 15.09 3.58 7.28
N GLY A 153 16.21 2.94 6.92
CA GLY A 153 16.24 1.54 6.49
C GLY A 153 15.76 0.54 7.54
N ARG A 154 15.81 0.90 8.83
CA ARG A 154 15.28 0.03 9.90
C ARG A 154 13.77 -0.18 9.79
N PHE A 155 13.05 0.69 9.08
CA PHE A 155 11.60 0.55 8.88
C PHE A 155 11.26 -0.74 8.13
N HIS A 156 11.93 -0.99 7.00
CA HIS A 156 11.79 -2.22 6.23
C HIS A 156 11.96 -3.46 7.11
N ASP A 157 13.11 -3.54 7.78
CA ASP A 157 13.50 -4.71 8.56
C ASP A 157 12.54 -4.94 9.72
N MET A 158 12.14 -3.87 10.39
CA MET A 158 11.16 -3.92 11.47
C MET A 158 9.80 -4.46 10.99
N VAL A 159 9.31 -4.03 9.81
CA VAL A 159 8.05 -4.55 9.26
C VAL A 159 8.16 -6.04 8.92
N LEU A 160 9.26 -6.49 8.33
CA LEU A 160 9.46 -7.92 8.03
C LEU A 160 9.52 -8.77 9.30
N LEU A 161 10.27 -8.32 10.31
CA LEU A 161 10.36 -8.98 11.62
C LEU A 161 8.99 -9.05 12.30
N VAL A 162 8.26 -7.95 12.36
CA VAL A 162 6.93 -7.90 12.99
C VAL A 162 5.94 -8.79 12.22
N LYS A 163 5.99 -8.83 10.89
CA LYS A 163 5.12 -9.71 10.10
C LYS A 163 5.41 -11.19 10.37
N GLU A 164 6.68 -11.58 10.42
CA GLU A 164 7.08 -12.96 10.69
C GLU A 164 6.76 -13.38 12.13
N TRP A 165 7.07 -12.54 13.11
CA TRP A 165 6.68 -12.75 14.50
C TRP A 165 5.16 -12.87 14.66
N ALA A 166 4.39 -11.95 14.07
CA ALA A 166 2.93 -11.98 14.13
C ALA A 166 2.37 -13.26 13.45
N LYS A 167 3.03 -13.76 12.40
CA LYS A 167 2.68 -15.04 11.76
C LYS A 167 2.98 -16.22 12.70
N ALA A 168 4.13 -16.24 13.38
CA ALA A 168 4.49 -17.25 14.36
C ALA A 168 3.44 -17.36 15.50
N HIS A 169 2.93 -16.22 15.95
CA HIS A 169 1.87 -16.14 16.97
C HIS A 169 0.45 -16.26 16.42
N LYS A 170 0.28 -16.46 15.10
CA LYS A 170 -1.03 -16.57 14.43
C LYS A 170 -1.95 -15.36 14.67
N ILE A 171 -1.37 -14.15 14.62
CA ILE A 171 -2.08 -12.87 14.79
C ILE A 171 -1.97 -11.92 13.57
N ASN A 172 -1.52 -12.47 12.43
CA ASN A 172 -1.50 -11.79 11.11
C ASN A 172 -2.43 -12.51 10.12
N ASN A 173 -3.73 -12.53 10.42
CA ASN A 173 -4.79 -13.10 9.56
C ASN A 173 -6.13 -12.40 9.82
N SER A 174 -6.51 -11.48 8.93
CA SER A 174 -7.75 -10.70 9.06
C SER A 174 -9.02 -11.55 9.01
N LYS A 175 -9.02 -12.67 8.28
CA LYS A 175 -10.17 -13.60 8.23
C LYS A 175 -10.38 -14.31 9.57
N ALA A 176 -9.32 -14.51 10.34
CA ALA A 176 -9.38 -15.10 11.67
C ALA A 176 -9.66 -14.07 12.78
N GLY A 177 -10.03 -12.83 12.42
CA GLY A 177 -10.30 -11.78 13.40
C GLY A 177 -9.06 -11.13 13.99
N THR A 178 -7.90 -11.22 13.34
CA THR A 178 -6.62 -10.65 13.82
C THR A 178 -6.13 -9.54 12.88
N PHE A 179 -4.92 -9.01 13.10
CA PHE A 179 -4.39 -7.94 12.25
C PHE A 179 -4.17 -8.40 10.81
N ASN A 180 -4.27 -7.45 9.88
CA ASN A 180 -3.71 -7.61 8.54
C ASN A 180 -2.29 -6.99 8.50
N SER A 181 -1.53 -7.32 7.46
CA SER A 181 -0.15 -6.85 7.30
C SER A 181 -0.03 -5.32 7.13
N TYR A 182 -1.06 -4.65 6.58
CA TYR A 182 -1.05 -3.19 6.49
C TYR A 182 -1.20 -2.53 7.87
N SER A 183 -2.13 -3.00 8.70
CA SER A 183 -2.25 -2.55 10.09
C SER A 183 -0.99 -2.79 10.89
N LEU A 184 -0.32 -3.94 10.75
CA LEU A 184 0.98 -4.19 11.40
C LEU A 184 2.05 -3.19 10.94
N SER A 185 2.08 -2.86 9.64
CA SER A 185 3.00 -1.85 9.10
C SER A 185 2.72 -0.46 9.70
N LEU A 186 1.44 -0.10 9.87
CA LEU A 186 1.05 1.16 10.52
C LEU A 186 1.38 1.19 12.02
N LEU A 187 1.31 0.06 12.74
CA LEU A 187 1.79 -0.02 14.13
C LEU A 187 3.30 0.25 14.20
N VAL A 188 4.08 -0.24 13.23
CA VAL A 188 5.53 0.03 13.14
C VAL A 188 5.78 1.51 12.84
N ILE A 189 5.07 2.10 11.87
CA ILE A 189 5.18 3.55 11.59
C ILE A 189 4.89 4.35 12.85
N PHE A 190 3.78 4.06 13.52
CA PHE A 190 3.38 4.77 14.73
C PHE A 190 4.40 4.61 15.85
N HIS A 191 5.00 3.41 16.00
CA HIS A 191 6.10 3.22 16.94
C HIS A 191 7.28 4.12 16.62
N PHE A 192 7.69 4.21 15.34
CA PHE A 192 8.82 5.02 14.88
C PHE A 192 8.56 6.53 15.04
N GLN A 193 7.30 6.97 14.87
CA GLN A 193 6.87 8.35 15.11
C GLN A 193 6.92 8.73 16.59
N THR A 194 6.64 7.77 17.47
CA THR A 194 6.58 7.98 18.92
C THR A 194 7.84 7.50 19.64
N CYS A 195 8.91 7.21 18.90
CA CYS A 195 10.25 7.04 19.46
C CYS A 195 10.79 8.39 19.95
N VAL A 196 11.73 8.36 20.88
CA VAL A 196 12.45 9.55 21.34
C VAL A 196 13.95 9.30 21.15
N PRO A 197 14.63 10.03 20.24
CA PRO A 197 14.07 10.91 19.20
C PRO A 197 13.17 10.18 18.20
N ALA A 198 12.27 10.90 17.51
CA ALA A 198 11.38 10.32 16.50
C ALA A 198 12.17 9.90 15.26
N ILE A 199 11.90 8.71 14.73
CA ILE A 199 12.54 8.18 13.53
C ILE A 199 11.82 8.69 12.28
N LEU A 200 10.49 8.56 12.27
CA LEU A 200 9.61 9.02 11.20
C LEU A 200 8.81 10.25 11.65
N PRO A 201 8.46 11.18 10.74
CA PRO A 201 7.54 12.26 11.05
C PRO A 201 6.08 11.75 11.09
N PRO A 202 5.15 12.51 11.70
CA PRO A 202 3.72 12.40 11.40
C PRO A 202 3.47 12.29 9.89
N LEU A 203 2.59 11.39 9.44
CA LEU A 203 2.41 11.18 8.00
C LEU A 203 1.70 12.35 7.30
N LYS A 204 1.03 13.21 8.05
CA LYS A 204 0.53 14.51 7.52
C LYS A 204 1.67 15.42 7.03
N ASP A 205 2.88 15.26 7.57
CA ASP A 205 4.04 16.04 7.15
C ASP A 205 4.67 15.44 5.87
N ILE A 206 4.33 14.19 5.52
CA ILE A 206 4.71 13.55 4.25
C ILE A 206 3.65 13.83 3.18
N TYR A 207 2.39 13.61 3.53
CA TYR A 207 1.25 13.92 2.67
C TYR A 207 0.13 14.55 3.51
N PRO A 208 -0.12 15.87 3.40
CA PRO A 208 -1.05 16.58 4.28
C PRO A 208 -2.53 16.31 3.97
N GLY A 209 -2.84 15.92 2.72
CA GLY A 209 -4.20 15.64 2.27
C GLY A 209 -4.72 14.27 2.69
N ASN A 210 -5.97 14.00 2.34
CA ASN A 210 -6.52 12.65 2.36
C ASN A 210 -6.35 12.03 0.98
N MET A 211 -5.28 11.26 0.80
CA MET A 211 -4.82 10.81 -0.54
C MET A 211 -5.93 10.22 -1.40
N VAL A 212 -6.83 9.39 -0.84
CA VAL A 212 -7.94 8.82 -1.60
C VAL A 212 -8.93 9.88 -2.11
N ASP A 213 -9.14 10.97 -1.38
CA ASP A 213 -9.95 12.09 -1.85
C ASP A 213 -9.28 12.87 -2.97
N ASP A 214 -7.96 12.83 -3.07
CA ASP A 214 -7.17 13.51 -4.10
C ASP A 214 -6.98 12.67 -5.38
N LEU A 215 -7.37 11.39 -5.35
CA LEU A 215 -7.41 10.51 -6.53
C LEU A 215 -8.61 10.82 -7.43
N ARG A 216 -8.60 12.01 -8.04
CA ARG A 216 -9.64 12.51 -8.96
C ARG A 216 -9.01 13.12 -10.20
N GLY A 217 -9.82 13.33 -11.25
CA GLY A 217 -9.35 13.94 -12.48
C GLY A 217 -8.52 12.97 -13.33
N VAL A 218 -7.49 13.48 -14.00
CA VAL A 218 -6.59 12.68 -14.84
C VAL A 218 -5.67 11.86 -13.94
N ARG A 219 -5.59 10.55 -14.19
CA ARG A 219 -4.85 9.60 -13.35
C ARG A 219 -3.37 9.96 -13.22
N ALA A 220 -2.72 10.24 -14.36
CA ALA A 220 -1.30 10.58 -14.37
C ALA A 220 -1.02 11.84 -13.54
N ASP A 221 -1.86 12.87 -13.67
CA ASP A 221 -1.68 14.14 -12.96
C ASP A 221 -1.86 13.96 -11.44
N ALA A 222 -2.90 13.22 -11.01
CA ALA A 222 -3.13 12.94 -9.60
C ALA A 222 -1.99 12.08 -8.99
N GLU A 223 -1.56 11.02 -9.69
CA GLU A 223 -0.46 10.18 -9.22
C GLU A 223 0.86 10.97 -9.12
N ASN A 224 1.15 11.82 -10.11
CA ASN A 224 2.35 12.65 -10.12
C ASN A 224 2.33 13.69 -9.00
N LEU A 225 1.21 14.38 -8.78
CA LEU A 225 1.07 15.36 -7.71
C LEU A 225 1.33 14.72 -6.33
N ILE A 226 0.75 13.55 -6.08
CA ILE A 226 0.97 12.80 -4.83
C ILE A 226 2.44 12.41 -4.71
N ALA A 227 3.06 11.92 -5.79
CA ALA A 227 4.46 11.52 -5.79
C ALA A 227 5.42 12.68 -5.53
N GLU A 228 5.24 13.80 -6.22
CA GLU A 228 6.05 15.01 -6.06
C GLU A 228 5.90 15.59 -4.65
N THR A 229 4.67 15.64 -4.12
CA THR A 229 4.41 16.11 -2.75
C THR A 229 5.15 15.24 -1.73
N CYS A 230 5.01 13.91 -1.84
CA CYS A 230 5.69 12.98 -0.93
C CYS A 230 7.22 13.10 -1.05
N ASP A 231 7.76 13.14 -2.27
CA ASP A 231 9.21 13.22 -2.50
C ASP A 231 9.80 14.51 -1.93
N ALA A 232 9.18 15.66 -2.20
CA ALA A 232 9.60 16.95 -1.67
C ALA A 232 9.64 16.96 -0.15
N ASN A 233 8.56 16.50 0.49
CA ASN A 233 8.44 16.49 1.95
C ASN A 233 9.40 15.49 2.62
N ILE A 234 9.59 14.30 2.02
CA ILE A 234 10.57 13.31 2.50
C ILE A 234 11.98 13.87 2.40
N ASN A 235 12.35 14.45 1.25
CA ASN A 235 13.67 15.04 1.05
C ASN A 235 13.91 16.20 2.02
N GLN A 236 12.90 17.04 2.24
CA GLN A 236 12.96 18.10 3.24
C GLN A 236 13.24 17.52 4.63
N PHE A 237 12.46 16.53 5.09
CA PHE A 237 12.65 15.89 6.40
C PHE A 237 14.05 15.29 6.58
N ILE A 238 14.57 14.61 5.54
CA ILE A 238 15.90 14.00 5.56
C ILE A 238 17.01 15.07 5.58
N SER A 239 16.81 16.19 4.90
CA SER A 239 17.83 17.26 4.77
C SER A 239 18.07 18.08 6.04
N VAL A 240 17.17 18.01 7.03
CA VAL A 240 17.28 18.80 8.29
C VAL A 240 18.42 18.27 9.16
N LYS A 241 19.61 18.86 9.00
CA LYS A 241 20.84 18.46 9.73
C LYS A 241 20.76 18.61 11.26
N SER A 242 19.95 19.55 11.75
CA SER A 242 19.77 19.79 13.20
C SER A 242 18.84 18.80 13.89
N ARG A 243 18.14 17.94 13.13
CA ARG A 243 17.19 16.99 13.70
C ARG A 243 17.92 15.96 14.58
N PRO A 244 17.46 15.71 15.81
CA PRO A 244 18.03 14.66 16.64
C PRO A 244 17.79 13.29 15.98
N ILE A 245 18.89 12.56 15.73
CA ILE A 245 18.85 11.24 15.09
C ILE A 245 18.70 10.16 16.16
N ASN A 246 17.69 9.31 16.02
CA ASN A 246 17.55 8.13 16.86
C ASN A 246 18.60 7.07 16.49
N ARG A 247 19.45 6.71 17.46
CA ARG A 247 20.56 5.76 17.28
C ARG A 247 20.27 4.34 17.82
N LYS A 248 19.06 4.06 18.28
CA LYS A 248 18.70 2.73 18.81
C LYS A 248 18.88 1.67 17.73
N SER A 249 19.47 0.56 18.10
CA SER A 249 19.60 -0.61 17.23
C SER A 249 18.22 -1.21 16.92
N LEU A 250 18.15 -2.02 15.87
CA LEU A 250 16.92 -2.72 15.49
C LEU A 250 16.38 -3.63 16.62
N PRO A 251 17.21 -4.40 17.37
CA PRO A 251 16.75 -5.15 18.54
C PRO A 251 16.14 -4.28 19.64
N GLU A 252 16.73 -3.12 19.95
CA GLU A 252 16.18 -2.19 20.94
C GLU A 252 14.81 -1.66 20.51
N LEU A 253 14.67 -1.28 19.24
CA LEU A 253 13.38 -0.85 18.68
C LEU A 253 12.35 -1.99 18.71
N PHE A 254 12.75 -3.23 18.38
CA PHE A 254 11.85 -4.38 18.43
C PHE A 254 11.32 -4.66 19.86
N VAL A 255 12.18 -4.57 20.87
CA VAL A 255 11.77 -4.71 22.27
C VAL A 255 10.83 -3.57 22.69
N GLU A 256 11.12 -2.33 22.28
CA GLU A 256 10.27 -1.17 22.58
C GLU A 256 8.90 -1.24 21.90
N PHE A 257 8.85 -1.74 20.66
CA PHE A 257 7.61 -2.01 19.94
C PHE A 257 6.74 -2.99 20.71
N LEU A 258 7.31 -4.12 21.12
CA LEU A 258 6.58 -5.13 21.88
C LEU A 258 6.06 -4.56 23.21
N ARG A 259 6.91 -3.83 23.93
CA ARG A 259 6.54 -3.15 25.18
C ARG A 259 5.39 -2.16 24.99
N LYS A 260 5.46 -1.32 23.94
CA LYS A 260 4.46 -0.27 23.66
C LYS A 260 3.07 -0.85 23.48
N PHE A 261 2.97 -2.01 22.85
CA PHE A 261 1.71 -2.68 22.55
C PHE A 261 1.43 -3.87 23.50
N ALA A 262 2.21 -4.10 24.56
CA ALA A 262 2.00 -5.21 25.49
C ALA A 262 0.72 -5.08 26.34
N GLN A 263 0.16 -3.88 26.45
CA GLN A 263 -1.03 -3.60 27.26
C GLN A 263 -2.21 -3.11 26.42
N MET A 264 -2.37 -3.54 25.15
CA MET A 264 -3.41 -2.99 24.27
C MET A 264 -4.82 -3.00 24.88
N VAL A 265 -5.15 -4.06 25.64
CA VAL A 265 -6.46 -4.19 26.29
C VAL A 265 -6.78 -3.03 27.24
N SER A 266 -5.78 -2.39 27.88
CA SER A 266 -6.03 -1.30 28.83
C SER A 266 -6.42 0.02 28.16
N TRP A 267 -6.00 0.25 26.92
CA TRP A 267 -6.21 1.53 26.24
C TRP A 267 -7.02 1.44 24.94
N ALA A 268 -7.13 0.28 24.29
CA ALA A 268 -7.73 0.16 22.94
C ALA A 268 -9.21 0.54 22.88
N SER A 269 -9.88 0.55 24.04
CA SER A 269 -11.24 1.02 24.15
C SER A 269 -11.31 2.56 24.14
N GLU A 270 -10.34 3.27 24.69
CA GLU A 270 -10.43 4.73 24.86
C GLU A 270 -9.59 5.50 23.85
N LEU A 271 -8.48 4.91 23.43
CA LEU A 271 -7.49 5.51 22.55
C LEU A 271 -7.44 4.79 21.21
N GLY A 272 -7.43 5.58 20.14
CA GLY A 272 -6.98 5.16 18.83
C GLY A 272 -5.58 5.70 18.57
N LEU A 273 -4.87 5.06 17.66
CA LEU A 273 -3.60 5.55 17.16
C LEU A 273 -3.77 6.13 15.76
N SER A 274 -3.24 7.34 15.55
CA SER A 274 -3.25 8.02 14.26
C SER A 274 -1.81 8.16 13.74
N PRO A 275 -1.41 7.33 12.75
CA PRO A 275 -0.17 7.55 12.01
C PRO A 275 -0.16 8.87 11.23
N HIS A 276 -1.34 9.45 10.94
CA HIS A 276 -1.44 10.75 10.27
C HIS A 276 -0.91 11.86 11.17
N THR A 277 -1.39 11.95 12.42
CA THR A 277 -0.94 12.96 13.38
C THR A 277 0.32 12.55 14.16
N GLY A 278 0.64 11.26 14.18
CA GLY A 278 1.72 10.68 15.00
C GLY A 278 1.38 10.63 16.49
N GLN A 279 0.09 10.71 16.84
CA GLN A 279 -0.37 10.83 18.22
C GLN A 279 -1.39 9.75 18.61
N TRP A 280 -1.48 9.50 19.92
CA TRP A 280 -2.62 8.82 20.52
C TRP A 280 -3.77 9.83 20.63
N GLU A 281 -4.96 9.42 20.21
CA GLU A 281 -6.15 10.28 20.26
C GLU A 281 -7.28 9.58 21.02
N GLN A 282 -7.99 10.35 21.85
CA GLN A 282 -9.17 9.84 22.53
C GLN A 282 -10.31 9.64 21.53
N ILE A 283 -10.78 8.40 21.40
CA ILE A 283 -11.86 8.02 20.46
C ILE A 283 -13.11 8.88 20.70
N LYS A 284 -13.44 9.15 21.97
CA LYS A 284 -14.60 9.98 22.34
C LYS A 284 -14.51 11.43 21.84
N ASN A 285 -13.30 11.96 21.63
CA ASN A 285 -13.10 13.33 21.16
C ASN A 285 -13.01 13.42 19.63
N ASN A 286 -12.78 12.28 18.95
CA ASN A 286 -12.71 12.23 17.49
C ASN A 286 -14.03 11.66 16.93
N MET A 287 -14.98 12.55 16.65
CA MET A 287 -16.31 12.16 16.14
C MET A 287 -16.26 11.37 14.84
N ARG A 288 -15.17 11.49 14.06
CA ARG A 288 -14.98 10.73 12.80
C ARG A 288 -14.78 9.24 13.03
N TRP A 289 -14.41 8.83 14.25
CA TRP A 289 -14.14 7.45 14.64
C TRP A 289 -15.33 6.77 15.33
N LEU A 290 -16.44 7.50 15.52
CA LEU A 290 -17.66 6.98 16.13
C LEU A 290 -18.60 6.37 15.07
N PRO A 291 -19.42 5.36 15.45
CA PRO A 291 -19.53 4.74 16.77
C PRO A 291 -18.35 3.82 17.11
N LYS A 292 -18.05 3.66 18.40
CA LYS A 292 -16.98 2.79 18.94
C LYS A 292 -17.37 1.30 18.84
N THR A 293 -17.35 0.76 17.62
CA THR A 293 -17.74 -0.63 17.33
C THR A 293 -16.54 -1.58 17.16
N TYR A 294 -15.32 -1.04 17.11
CA TYR A 294 -14.11 -1.81 16.84
C TYR A 294 -13.36 -2.14 18.13
N ALA A 295 -12.70 -3.30 18.14
CA ALA A 295 -11.89 -3.75 19.29
C ALA A 295 -10.61 -2.92 19.48
N ILE A 296 -10.10 -2.35 18.38
CA ILE A 296 -8.95 -1.44 18.34
C ILE A 296 -9.10 -0.51 17.14
N PHE A 297 -8.64 0.73 17.26
CA PHE A 297 -8.66 1.72 16.19
C PHE A 297 -7.24 2.09 15.72
N VAL A 298 -6.96 1.80 14.46
CA VAL A 298 -5.73 2.19 13.75
C VAL A 298 -6.15 2.97 12.51
N GLU A 299 -6.07 4.30 12.58
CA GLU A 299 -6.51 5.17 11.47
C GLU A 299 -5.65 4.93 10.22
N ASP A 300 -6.31 4.88 9.06
CA ASP A 300 -5.63 4.90 7.77
C ASP A 300 -5.22 6.34 7.45
N PRO A 301 -3.91 6.65 7.43
CA PRO A 301 -3.44 8.02 7.22
C PRO A 301 -3.78 8.58 5.84
N PHE A 302 -4.08 7.71 4.88
CA PHE A 302 -4.30 8.03 3.46
C PHE A 302 -5.74 7.79 3.00
N GLU A 303 -6.61 7.30 3.89
CA GLU A 303 -8.04 7.10 3.64
C GLU A 303 -8.82 7.40 4.92
N GLN A 304 -8.67 8.61 5.46
CA GLN A 304 -9.33 8.99 6.71
C GLN A 304 -10.86 9.04 6.53
N PRO A 305 -11.66 8.72 7.57
CA PRO A 305 -11.26 8.23 8.90
C PRO A 305 -11.27 6.69 8.99
N GLN A 306 -10.91 5.96 7.94
CA GLN A 306 -11.06 4.50 7.93
C GLN A 306 -10.17 3.81 8.98
N ASN A 307 -10.71 2.78 9.64
CA ASN A 307 -9.95 1.92 10.55
C ASN A 307 -9.35 0.74 9.77
N THR A 308 -8.03 0.67 9.69
CA THR A 308 -7.34 -0.45 9.03
C THR A 308 -7.43 -1.74 9.83
N ALA A 309 -7.57 -1.65 11.16
CA ALA A 309 -7.66 -2.77 12.07
C ALA A 309 -9.10 -3.25 12.32
N ARG A 310 -10.07 -2.83 11.49
CA ARG A 310 -11.50 -3.20 11.63
C ARG A 310 -11.80 -4.70 11.65
N SER A 311 -10.89 -5.52 11.12
CA SER A 311 -11.03 -6.99 11.15
C SER A 311 -10.66 -7.59 12.49
N VAL A 312 -9.96 -6.85 13.36
CA VAL A 312 -9.59 -7.33 14.69
C VAL A 312 -10.86 -7.44 15.53
N SER A 313 -11.19 -8.68 15.93
CA SER A 313 -12.36 -8.94 16.74
C SER A 313 -12.02 -8.85 18.23
N THR A 314 -13.01 -8.47 19.04
CA THR A 314 -12.88 -8.42 20.50
C THR A 314 -12.42 -9.76 21.08
N GLY A 315 -12.91 -10.87 20.53
CA GLY A 315 -12.53 -12.22 20.94
C GLY A 315 -11.05 -12.56 20.69
N GLN A 316 -10.37 -11.90 19.74
CA GLN A 316 -8.94 -12.10 19.50
C GLN A 316 -8.04 -11.13 20.27
N MET A 317 -8.57 -10.07 20.89
CA MET A 317 -7.75 -9.06 21.59
C MET A 317 -6.89 -9.65 22.71
N LYS A 318 -7.44 -10.60 23.48
CA LYS A 318 -6.69 -11.30 24.53
C LYS A 318 -5.49 -12.04 23.94
N LYS A 319 -5.69 -12.83 22.89
CA LYS A 319 -4.62 -13.56 22.20
C LYS A 319 -3.54 -12.62 21.65
N ILE A 320 -3.95 -11.53 21.02
CA ILE A 320 -3.05 -10.52 20.46
C ILE A 320 -2.20 -9.90 21.57
N THR A 321 -2.84 -9.41 22.63
CA THR A 321 -2.15 -8.74 23.75
C THR A 321 -1.24 -9.71 24.49
N GLU A 322 -1.67 -10.96 24.71
CA GLU A 322 -0.82 -12.00 25.28
C GLU A 322 0.42 -12.30 24.43
N ALA A 323 0.31 -12.28 23.09
CA ALA A 323 1.47 -12.47 22.24
C ALA A 323 2.51 -11.35 22.45
N PHE A 324 2.08 -10.08 22.42
CA PHE A 324 2.96 -8.95 22.71
C PHE A 324 3.60 -9.05 24.09
N LEU A 325 2.81 -9.31 25.12
CA LEU A 325 3.27 -9.38 26.51
C LEU A 325 4.25 -10.55 26.72
N ARG A 326 3.91 -11.76 26.26
CA ARG A 326 4.77 -12.95 26.43
C ARG A 326 6.10 -12.78 25.70
N THR A 327 6.09 -12.27 24.47
CA THR A 327 7.34 -12.02 23.74
C THR A 327 8.16 -10.94 24.45
N TYR A 328 7.55 -9.84 24.89
CA TYR A 328 8.27 -8.82 25.65
C TYR A 328 8.91 -9.38 26.94
N SER A 329 8.16 -10.15 27.73
CA SER A 329 8.67 -10.80 28.94
C SER A 329 9.81 -11.77 28.64
N LEU A 330 9.72 -12.54 27.54
CA LEU A 330 10.80 -13.41 27.08
C LEU A 330 12.08 -12.61 26.76
N LEU A 331 11.95 -11.53 25.98
CA LEU A 331 13.08 -10.71 25.52
C LEU A 331 13.73 -9.85 26.62
N THR A 332 13.06 -9.70 27.77
CA THR A 332 13.62 -8.99 28.94
C THR A 332 14.08 -9.95 30.04
N SER A 333 13.81 -11.25 29.90
CA SER A 333 14.23 -12.26 30.86
C SER A 333 15.75 -12.51 30.79
N LYS A 334 16.37 -12.89 31.92
CA LYS A 334 17.82 -13.16 32.00
C LYS A 334 18.23 -14.53 31.41
N ASN A 335 17.28 -15.44 31.19
CA ASN A 335 17.54 -16.85 30.81
C ASN A 335 17.23 -17.13 29.33
N GLN A 336 17.58 -16.20 28.44
CA GLN A 336 17.34 -16.37 27.01
C GLN A 336 18.34 -17.36 26.41
N ASN A 337 17.84 -18.24 25.56
CA ASN A 337 18.67 -19.03 24.67
C ASN A 337 18.19 -18.88 23.22
N GLN A 338 19.10 -19.08 22.26
CA GLN A 338 18.84 -18.86 20.85
C GLN A 338 17.63 -19.66 20.32
N VAL A 339 17.46 -20.90 20.80
CA VAL A 339 16.35 -21.79 20.40
C VAL A 339 15.00 -21.22 20.87
N SER A 340 14.91 -20.78 22.13
CA SER A 340 13.69 -20.18 22.69
C SER A 340 13.30 -18.89 21.97
N LEU A 341 14.30 -18.08 21.57
CA LEU A 341 14.08 -16.86 20.79
C LEU A 341 13.58 -17.19 19.39
N LEU A 342 14.27 -18.07 18.66
CA LEU A 342 13.90 -18.45 17.29
C LEU A 342 12.50 -19.09 17.20
N THR A 343 12.11 -19.89 18.19
CA THR A 343 10.80 -20.55 18.21
C THR A 343 9.65 -19.60 18.53
N ASN A 344 9.91 -18.49 19.23
CA ASN A 344 8.90 -17.47 19.51
C ASN A 344 8.86 -16.37 18.44
N LEU A 345 10.00 -16.03 17.84
CA LEU A 345 10.11 -14.90 16.91
C LEU A 345 9.86 -15.28 15.45
N ALA A 346 9.93 -16.57 15.10
CA ALA A 346 9.80 -17.03 13.74
C ALA A 346 8.84 -18.21 13.62
N SER A 347 8.15 -18.30 12.48
CA SER A 347 7.29 -19.44 12.19
C SER A 347 8.12 -20.72 12.02
N PRO A 348 7.54 -21.92 12.19
CA PRO A 348 8.26 -23.17 12.03
C PRO A 348 8.95 -23.33 10.68
N GLN A 349 8.41 -22.67 9.63
CA GLN A 349 9.02 -22.65 8.32
C GLN A 349 10.37 -21.93 8.34
N VAL A 350 10.46 -20.77 8.98
CA VAL A 350 11.67 -19.95 9.07
C VAL A 350 12.66 -20.52 10.08
N SER A 351 12.21 -20.98 11.26
CA SER A 351 13.09 -21.53 12.29
C SER A 351 13.89 -22.75 11.82
N ARG A 352 13.40 -23.49 10.80
CA ARG A 352 14.08 -24.65 10.21
C ARG A 352 15.21 -24.28 9.24
N PHE A 353 15.24 -23.07 8.69
CA PHE A 353 16.33 -22.64 7.81
C PHE A 353 17.60 -22.25 8.58
N ASN A 354 17.46 -21.85 9.84
CA ASN A 354 18.59 -21.44 10.68
C ASN A 354 19.40 -22.61 11.29
N THR A 355 19.02 -23.86 11.03
CA THR A 355 19.77 -25.04 11.50
C THR A 355 20.75 -25.60 10.48
N LYS A 356 20.89 -24.97 9.30
CA LYS A 356 21.92 -25.30 8.31
C LYS A 356 22.82 -24.09 8.07
N PRO A 357 24.16 -24.23 8.11
CA PRO A 357 25.06 -23.12 7.84
C PRO A 357 24.87 -22.67 6.39
N VAL A 358 24.37 -21.44 6.21
CA VAL A 358 24.28 -20.81 4.89
C VAL A 358 25.69 -20.34 4.51
N VAL A 359 26.23 -20.90 3.43
CA VAL A 359 27.48 -20.44 2.83
C VAL A 359 27.28 -19.00 2.35
N ILE A 360 28.00 -18.08 2.97
CA ILE A 360 27.98 -16.65 2.63
C ILE A 360 28.57 -16.50 1.22
N ARG A 361 27.73 -16.12 0.24
CA ARG A 361 28.20 -15.47 -0.99
C ARG A 361 27.98 -13.98 -0.82
N ASN A 362 29.07 -13.23 -0.70
CA ASN A 362 29.05 -11.78 -0.68
C ASN A 362 28.46 -11.25 -1.99
N TYR A 363 27.24 -10.72 -1.93
CA TYR A 363 26.71 -9.88 -2.99
C TYR A 363 26.50 -8.48 -2.40
N SER A 364 27.28 -7.53 -2.92
CA SER A 364 27.06 -6.11 -2.74
C SER A 364 25.65 -5.78 -3.26
N GLY A 365 24.75 -5.43 -2.34
CA GLY A 365 23.39 -5.02 -2.65
C GLY A 365 23.38 -3.71 -3.43
N SER A 366 23.46 -3.81 -4.75
CA SER A 366 23.06 -2.73 -5.65
C SER A 366 21.54 -2.70 -5.70
N TYR A 367 20.96 -1.69 -5.06
CA TYR A 367 19.58 -1.27 -5.27
C TYR A 367 19.36 -1.02 -6.76
N PHE A 368 18.56 -1.86 -7.42
CA PHE A 368 18.00 -1.55 -8.72
C PHE A 368 16.68 -0.80 -8.48
N PRO A 369 16.54 0.47 -8.92
CA PRO A 369 15.23 1.06 -9.04
C PRO A 369 14.42 0.16 -10.00
N PRO A 370 13.13 -0.10 -9.75
CA PRO A 370 12.29 -0.64 -10.80
C PRO A 370 12.29 0.38 -11.94
N THR A 371 12.99 0.07 -13.03
CA THR A 371 12.75 0.74 -14.30
C THR A 371 11.26 0.59 -14.56
N GLN A 372 10.56 1.72 -14.69
CA GLN A 372 9.19 1.77 -15.16
C GLN A 372 9.05 0.77 -16.32
N PRO A 373 8.07 -0.16 -16.29
CA PRO A 373 7.71 -0.83 -17.52
C PRO A 373 7.38 0.28 -18.52
N GLN A 374 8.12 0.35 -19.62
CA GLN A 374 7.78 1.26 -20.69
C GLN A 374 6.38 0.89 -21.15
N VAL A 375 5.40 1.70 -20.74
CA VAL A 375 4.11 1.76 -21.39
C VAL A 375 4.44 2.09 -22.83
N GLN A 376 4.24 1.13 -23.74
CA GLN A 376 4.28 1.41 -25.17
C GLN A 376 3.34 2.59 -25.42
N ARG A 377 3.92 3.77 -25.64
CA ARG A 377 3.17 4.93 -26.11
C ARG A 377 2.49 4.51 -27.41
N VAL A 378 1.17 4.45 -27.39
CA VAL A 378 0.38 4.47 -28.61
C VAL A 378 0.86 5.66 -29.43
N ILE A 379 1.39 5.37 -30.61
CA ILE A 379 1.90 6.35 -31.56
C ILE A 379 0.74 7.29 -31.91
N ARG A 380 0.83 8.55 -31.48
CA ARG A 380 -0.03 9.61 -32.00
C ARG A 380 0.30 9.81 -33.49
N PRO A 381 -0.68 9.94 -34.40
CA PRO A 381 -0.40 10.35 -35.77
C PRO A 381 0.27 11.73 -35.76
N ARG A 382 1.38 11.87 -36.47
CA ARG A 382 2.09 13.15 -36.68
C ARG A 382 1.14 14.15 -37.36
N LEU A 383 0.73 15.18 -36.63
CA LEU A 383 0.31 16.45 -37.24
C LEU A 383 1.56 17.07 -37.89
N GLN A 384 1.55 17.17 -39.22
CA GLN A 384 2.57 17.88 -39.98
C GLN A 384 2.56 19.36 -39.58
N SER A 385 3.54 19.78 -38.78
CA SER A 385 3.91 21.18 -38.66
C SER A 385 4.63 21.59 -39.95
N ARG A 386 3.91 22.25 -40.87
CA ARG A 386 4.55 22.97 -41.97
C ARG A 386 5.36 24.12 -41.37
N HIS A 387 6.66 24.10 -41.64
CA HIS A 387 7.57 25.23 -41.44
C HIS A 387 7.06 26.45 -42.21
N PHE A 388 6.80 27.55 -41.51
CA PHE A 388 6.81 28.89 -42.10
C PHE A 388 8.23 29.45 -41.91
N GLN A 389 8.96 29.58 -43.01
CA GLN A 389 10.12 30.46 -43.12
C GLN A 389 9.64 31.81 -43.68
N ASN A 390 10.05 32.88 -43.01
CA ASN A 390 9.92 34.25 -43.47
C ASN A 390 10.81 34.47 -44.71
N ALA A 391 10.24 35.01 -45.78
CA ALA A 391 10.98 35.74 -46.80
C ALA A 391 10.10 36.90 -47.31
N ASN A 392 10.62 38.12 -47.15
CA ASN A 392 10.10 39.34 -47.77
C ASN A 392 10.26 39.26 -49.30
N ASN A 393 9.22 39.62 -50.06
CA ASN A 393 9.25 40.79 -50.95
C ASN A 393 7.98 40.90 -51.82
N GLN A 394 7.43 42.12 -51.78
CA GLN A 394 6.86 42.95 -52.85
C GLN A 394 5.72 42.44 -53.76
N GLU A 395 4.62 43.20 -53.64
CA GLU A 395 3.80 43.81 -54.71
C GLU A 395 3.25 42.93 -55.84
N THR A 396 1.92 42.81 -55.90
CA THR A 396 1.10 43.56 -56.88
C THR A 396 -0.40 43.28 -56.69
N SER A 397 -1.18 44.28 -57.05
CA SER A 397 -2.64 44.44 -56.99
C SER A 397 -3.46 43.47 -57.84
N SER A 398 -4.68 43.12 -57.40
CA SER A 398 -5.92 43.32 -58.18
C SER A 398 -7.20 42.88 -57.43
N ASN A 399 -8.22 43.73 -57.56
CA ASN A 399 -9.61 43.61 -57.08
C ASN A 399 -10.38 42.39 -57.62
N SER A 400 -11.36 41.88 -56.84
CA SER A 400 -12.77 41.68 -57.29
C SER A 400 -13.70 41.10 -56.20
N SER A 401 -14.62 41.94 -55.74
CA SER A 401 -16.08 41.77 -55.49
C SER A 401 -16.77 40.41 -55.26
N SER A 402 -17.66 40.42 -54.24
CA SER A 402 -19.00 39.77 -54.10
C SER A 402 -19.07 38.22 -54.05
N SER A 403 -19.91 37.55 -53.26
CA SER A 403 -21.33 37.79 -52.97
C SER A 403 -21.83 37.11 -51.68
N LYS A 404 -23.00 37.57 -51.24
CA LYS A 404 -23.82 37.22 -50.06
C LYS A 404 -24.32 35.76 -50.03
N GLY A 405 -24.63 35.29 -48.82
CA GLY A 405 -25.50 34.14 -48.55
C GLY A 405 -25.95 34.10 -47.08
N HIS A 406 -27.07 34.76 -46.78
CA HIS A 406 -27.81 34.69 -45.51
C HIS A 406 -28.54 33.35 -45.36
N VAL A 407 -28.51 32.72 -44.18
CA VAL A 407 -29.69 32.08 -43.57
C VAL A 407 -29.61 32.27 -42.04
N GLN A 408 -30.74 32.65 -41.45
CA GLN A 408 -30.91 33.03 -40.06
C GLN A 408 -32.06 32.19 -39.45
N VAL A 409 -32.05 32.06 -38.10
CA VAL A 409 -33.17 31.76 -37.18
C VAL A 409 -33.50 30.25 -37.00
N HIS A 410 -33.54 29.63 -35.81
CA HIS A 410 -34.31 29.96 -34.60
C HIS A 410 -33.62 29.64 -33.25
N LYS A 411 -33.99 30.47 -32.27
CA LYS A 411 -33.63 30.48 -30.83
C LYS A 411 -34.42 29.43 -30.02
N GLY A 412 -33.82 28.97 -28.93
CA GLY A 412 -34.49 28.35 -27.78
C GLY A 412 -33.58 28.32 -26.55
N HIS A 413 -33.62 29.38 -25.75
CA HIS A 413 -32.94 29.48 -24.44
C HIS A 413 -33.81 28.89 -23.33
N GLN A 414 -33.22 28.12 -22.41
CA GLN A 414 -33.63 28.13 -21.00
C GLN A 414 -32.39 28.01 -20.10
N MET A 415 -32.13 29.09 -19.35
CA MET A 415 -31.19 29.17 -18.24
C MET A 415 -31.83 28.59 -16.97
N TRP A 416 -31.05 27.83 -16.21
CA TRP A 416 -31.35 27.46 -14.82
C TRP A 416 -30.36 28.19 -13.89
N ARG A 417 -30.87 28.93 -12.90
CA ARG A 417 -30.12 29.48 -11.76
C ARG A 417 -30.75 28.99 -10.43
N PRO A 418 -29.97 28.88 -9.34
CA PRO A 418 -30.33 28.12 -8.15
C PRO A 418 -31.06 28.95 -7.08
N LYS A 419 -31.90 28.30 -6.27
CA LYS A 419 -32.59 28.90 -5.10
C LYS A 419 -31.77 28.73 -3.82
N ILE A 420 -31.60 29.84 -3.10
CA ILE A 420 -31.00 29.99 -1.77
C ILE A 420 -32.07 29.80 -0.67
N GLN A 421 -31.60 29.32 0.49
CA GLN A 421 -32.29 29.10 1.77
C GLN A 421 -33.16 30.27 2.28
N LYS A 422 -34.22 29.91 3.01
CA LYS A 422 -34.72 30.72 4.14
C LYS A 422 -34.88 29.83 5.37
N GLN A 423 -34.15 30.19 6.42
CA GLN A 423 -34.39 29.80 7.81
C GLN A 423 -35.67 30.46 8.31
N THR A 424 -36.47 29.73 9.08
CA THR A 424 -37.52 30.26 9.96
C THR A 424 -37.19 29.83 11.39
N LEU A 425 -36.82 30.81 12.20
CA LEU A 425 -36.87 30.78 13.66
C LEU A 425 -38.31 31.06 14.11
N LEU A 426 -38.73 30.47 15.23
CA LEU A 426 -39.58 31.00 16.31
C LEU A 426 -40.25 29.84 17.08
N PRO A 427 -40.69 30.04 18.34
CA PRO A 427 -40.27 30.99 19.36
C PRO A 427 -39.40 30.35 20.45
#